data_AF-A0A2L2Z0J8-F1
#
_entry.id   AF-A0A2L2Z0J8-F1
#
_cell.length_a   1.000
_cell.length_b   1.000
_cell.length_c   1.000
_cell.angle_alpha   90.00
_cell.angle_beta   90.00
_cell.angle_gamma   90.00
#
_symmetry.space_group_name_H-M   'P 1'
#
loop_
_entity.id
_entity.type
_entity.pdbx_description
1 polymer ?
#
loop_
_entity_poly.entity_id
_entity_poly.type
_entity_poly.pdbx_seq_one_letter_code
_entity_poly.pdbx_strand_id
1 'polypeptide(L)' 'ANWSRLNPSDYLPGVGDVIAKCPFDPEDNATAVWVERGNPSGLPGLYSGTVAEFTKADSVIFRTNLYYKT' A
#
# COMPACT_ATOMS: atom_id res chain seq x y z
N ALA A 1 5.52 -10.55 -10.60
CA ALA A 1 4.70 -11.72 -10.23
C ALA A 1 3.31 -11.54 -10.84
N ASN A 2 2.68 -12.61 -11.34
CA ASN A 2 1.33 -12.58 -11.90
C ASN A 2 0.33 -12.93 -10.78
N TRP A 3 -0.31 -11.92 -10.22
CA TRP A 3 -1.13 -12.01 -8.99
C TRP A 3 -2.54 -12.57 -9.21
N SER A 4 -2.91 -12.88 -10.45
CA SER A 4 -4.23 -13.43 -10.81
C SER A 4 -4.42 -14.91 -10.46
N ARG A 5 -3.43 -15.56 -9.81
CA ARG A 5 -3.44 -17.00 -9.51
C ARG A 5 -3.37 -17.32 -8.01
N LEU A 6 -3.57 -16.35 -7.12
CA LEU A 6 -3.68 -16.65 -5.71
C LEU A 6 -4.96 -17.44 -5.47
N ASN A 7 -4.87 -18.55 -4.75
CA ASN A 7 -6.06 -19.29 -4.36
C ASN A 7 -6.90 -18.37 -3.46
N PRO A 8 -8.24 -18.46 -3.47
CA PRO A 8 -9.08 -17.67 -2.55
C PRO A 8 -8.72 -17.84 -1.07
N SER A 9 -7.99 -18.90 -0.72
CA SER A 9 -7.42 -19.19 0.60
C SER A 9 -6.21 -18.31 0.98
N ASP A 10 -5.60 -17.60 0.03
CA ASP A 10 -4.41 -16.76 0.25
C ASP A 10 -4.80 -15.30 0.52
N TYR A 11 -5.87 -15.09 1.29
CA TYR A 11 -6.29 -13.75 1.71
C TYR A 11 -5.20 -13.12 2.58
N LEU A 12 -4.56 -12.09 2.05
CA LEU A 12 -3.58 -11.30 2.77
C LEU A 12 -4.26 -10.00 3.25
N PRO A 13 -4.44 -9.81 4.58
CA PRO A 13 -5.07 -8.61 5.11
C PRO A 13 -4.42 -7.33 4.58
N GLY A 14 -5.24 -6.43 4.05
CA GLY A 14 -4.80 -5.16 3.47
C GLY A 14 -4.24 -5.24 2.06
N VAL A 15 -4.11 -6.42 1.44
CA VAL A 15 -3.76 -6.56 0.01
C VAL A 15 -5.03 -6.45 -0.83
N GLY A 16 -4.99 -5.66 -1.90
CA GLY A 16 -6.15 -5.40 -2.78
C GLY A 16 -6.85 -4.06 -2.54
N ASP A 17 -6.63 -3.44 -1.37
CA ASP A 17 -6.92 -2.02 -1.16
C ASP A 17 -5.76 -1.19 -1.74
N VAL A 18 -6.01 -0.29 -2.68
CA VAL A 18 -4.94 0.33 -3.51
C VAL A 18 -4.82 1.83 -3.35
N ILE A 19 -5.83 2.48 -2.74
CA ILE A 19 -5.84 3.94 -2.59
C ILE A 19 -4.65 4.37 -1.72
N ALA A 20 -4.00 5.45 -2.14
CA ALA A 20 -2.82 6.03 -1.49
C ALA A 20 -1.56 5.13 -1.40
N LYS A 21 -1.56 3.91 -1.96
CA LYS A 21 -0.36 3.03 -1.98
C LYS A 21 0.51 3.22 -3.21
N CYS A 22 -0.12 3.52 -4.35
CA CYS A 22 0.52 3.82 -5.63
C CYS A 22 -0.32 4.87 -6.37
N PRO A 23 0.23 5.54 -7.40
CA PRO A 23 -0.53 6.53 -8.14
C PRO A 23 -1.59 5.89 -9.04
N PHE A 24 -2.61 6.67 -9.36
CA PHE A 24 -3.60 6.32 -10.38
C PHE A 24 -3.03 6.52 -11.80
N ASP A 25 -2.22 7.55 -11.99
CA ASP A 25 -1.62 7.93 -13.27
C ASP A 25 -0.16 7.43 -13.35
N PRO A 26 0.23 6.70 -14.42
CA PRO A 26 1.62 6.25 -14.59
C PRO A 26 2.65 7.38 -14.70
N GLU A 27 2.23 8.61 -15.04
CA GLU A 27 3.12 9.77 -15.16
C GLU A 27 3.32 10.51 -13.82
N ASP A 28 2.64 10.09 -12.74
CA ASP A 28 2.81 10.72 -11.43
C ASP A 28 4.14 10.30 -10.77
N ASN A 29 4.88 11.30 -10.28
CA ASN A 29 6.09 11.08 -9.49
C ASN A 29 5.73 10.64 -8.06
N ALA A 30 5.55 9.34 -7.87
CA ALA A 30 5.27 8.72 -6.58
C ALA A 30 6.46 7.92 -6.05
N THR A 31 6.50 7.69 -4.74
CA THR A 31 7.51 6.84 -4.09
C THR A 31 6.90 6.01 -2.99
N ALA A 32 7.50 4.85 -2.70
CA ALA A 32 7.08 4.02 -1.58
C ALA A 32 8.26 3.22 -1.00
N VAL A 33 8.17 2.92 0.30
CA VAL A 33 9.14 2.11 1.03
C VAL A 33 8.43 1.12 1.94
N TRP A 34 8.86 -0.14 1.88
CA TRP A 34 8.42 -1.19 2.78
C TRP A 34 9.30 -1.21 4.02
N VAL A 35 8.69 -1.07 5.20
CA VAL A 35 9.39 -0.99 6.48
C VAL A 35 8.97 -2.16 7.36
N GLU A 36 9.92 -3.04 7.67
CA GLU A 36 9.67 -4.24 8.48
C GLU A 36 9.78 -4.01 9.99
N ARG A 37 10.55 -3.01 10.43
CA ARG A 37 10.88 -2.78 11.84
C ARG A 37 10.75 -1.31 12.21
N GLY A 38 10.43 -1.04 13.49
CA GLY A 38 10.28 0.33 14.03
C GLY A 38 8.85 0.88 14.01
N ASN A 39 7.93 0.18 13.35
CA ASN A 39 6.51 0.51 13.39
C ASN A 39 5.87 0.07 14.71
N PRO A 40 4.70 0.64 15.08
CA PRO A 40 3.91 0.19 16.23
C PRO A 40 3.70 -1.33 16.23
N SER A 41 3.85 -1.93 17.42
CA SER A 41 3.76 -3.38 17.64
C SER A 41 4.74 -4.24 16.82
N GLY A 42 5.77 -3.62 16.23
CA GLY A 42 6.75 -4.32 15.40
C GLY A 42 6.18 -4.87 14.08
N LEU A 43 5.03 -4.34 13.63
CA LEU A 43 4.34 -4.83 12.43
C LEU A 43 4.88 -4.19 11.15
N PRO A 44 5.06 -4.96 10.06
CA PRO A 44 5.51 -4.38 8.80
C PRO A 44 4.44 -3.48 8.18
N GLY A 45 4.86 -2.46 7.45
CA GLY A 45 3.95 -1.52 6.79
C GLY A 45 4.58 -0.86 5.57
N LEU A 46 3.73 -0.44 4.64
CA LEU A 46 4.13 0.35 3.47
C LEU A 46 3.92 1.82 3.78
N TYR A 47 4.96 2.62 3.55
CA TYR A 47 4.89 4.07 3.51
C TYR A 47 4.95 4.53 2.06
N SER A 48 4.10 5.46 1.68
CA SER A 48 3.97 5.94 0.29
C SER A 48 3.79 7.46 0.26
N GLY A 49 4.35 8.09 -0.77
CA GLY A 49 4.04 9.46 -1.18
C GLY A 49 3.41 9.38 -2.57
N THR A 50 2.12 9.70 -2.68
CA THR A 50 1.35 9.57 -3.92
C THR A 50 0.12 10.48 -3.89
N VAL A 51 -0.68 10.41 -4.96
CA VAL A 51 -2.01 11.01 -5.04
C VAL A 51 -3.07 9.95 -4.70
N ALA A 52 -3.99 10.26 -3.79
CA ALA A 52 -5.04 9.35 -3.32
C ALA A 52 -6.36 9.47 -4.10
N GLU A 53 -6.47 10.43 -5.01
CA GLU A 53 -7.67 10.64 -5.82
C GLU A 53 -7.35 10.87 -7.30
N PHE A 54 -8.18 10.32 -8.19
CA PHE A 54 -8.01 10.42 -9.65
C PHE A 54 -7.94 11.86 -10.19
N THR A 55 -8.65 12.81 -9.58
CA THR A 55 -8.66 14.24 -9.97
C THR A 55 -7.34 14.95 -9.67
N LYS A 56 -6.43 14.28 -8.95
CA LYS A 56 -5.16 14.82 -8.45
C LYS A 56 -5.25 15.90 -7.38
N ALA A 57 -6.41 16.06 -6.76
CA ALA A 57 -6.63 17.05 -5.70
C ALA A 57 -6.07 16.64 -4.33
N ASP A 58 -5.78 15.34 -4.12
CA ASP A 58 -5.39 14.80 -2.81
C ASP A 58 -3.99 14.17 -2.85
N SER A 59 -2.95 15.00 -2.68
CA SER A 59 -1.56 14.55 -2.55
C SER A 59 -1.25 14.20 -1.09
N VAL A 60 -0.79 12.98 -0.83
CA VAL A 60 -0.65 12.43 0.53
C VAL A 60 0.69 11.75 0.76
N ILE A 61 1.16 11.82 2.01
CA ILE A 61 2.13 10.86 2.58
C ILE A 61 1.34 9.93 3.48
N PHE A 62 1.31 8.64 3.13
CA PHE A 62 0.43 7.65 3.73
C PHE A 62 1.23 6.48 4.30
N ARG A 63 0.68 5.85 5.35
CA ARG A 63 1.12 4.55 5.84
C ARG A 63 -0.07 3.62 5.87
N THR A 64 0.09 2.42 5.33
CA THR A 64 -0.98 1.42 5.33
C THR A 64 -1.36 0.99 6.74
N ASN A 65 -2.58 0.44 6.86
CA ASN A 65 -2.97 -0.29 8.06
C ASN A 65 -1.97 -1.40 8.34
N LEU A 66 -1.71 -1.62 9.63
CA LEU A 66 -0.79 -2.64 10.11
C LEU A 66 -1.63 -3.87 10.51
N TYR A 67 -1.27 -5.02 9.96
CA TYR A 67 -1.95 -6.28 10.24
C TYR A 67 -0.98 -7.24 10.93
N TYR A 68 -1.49 -7.99 11.90
CA TYR A 68 -0.74 -9.12 12.42
C TYR A 68 -0.54 -10.16 11.32
N LYS A 69 0.65 -10.73 11.28
CA LYS A 69 0.92 -11.88 10.43
C LYS A 69 0.13 -13.05 11.00
N THR A 70 -0.94 -13.46 10.31
CA THR A 70 -1.64 -14.73 10.56
C THR A 70 -0.72 -15.90 10.31
#